data_AF-A0A9D4VQM5-F1
#
_entry.id   AF-A0A9D4VQM5-F1
#
_cell.length_a   1.000
_cell.length_b   1.000
_cell.length_c   1.000
_cell.angle_alpha   90.00
_cell.angle_beta   90.00
_cell.angle_gamma   90.00
#
_symmetry.space_group_name_H-M   'P 1'
#
loop_
_entity.id
_entity.type
_entity.pdbx_description
1 polymer ?
#
loop_
_entity_poly.entity_id
_entity_poly.type
_entity_poly.pdbx_seq_one_letter_code
_entity_poly.pdbx_strand_id
1 'polypeptide(L)'
;VVVTTFMPHHFEGDWDKAGACPKTKPYRNGEKEVEGMNGEMRKVEIEEVVAAKVKGSEDGRFRFEVLDITELALLRPDGHPGPYMNSFPFFHGVQERVQNDCVHWCLPGPIDTWNEIFLEMIKKWGEETRSED
;
A
#
# COMPACT_ATOMS: atom_id res chain seq x y z
N VAL A 1 -17.23 -2.62 6.65
CA VAL A 1 -15.97 -1.92 6.97
C VAL A 1 -14.85 -2.67 6.27
N VAL A 2 -14.07 -1.99 5.44
CA VAL A 2 -12.86 -2.57 4.85
C VAL A 2 -11.67 -1.87 5.46
N VAL A 3 -10.76 -2.64 6.02
CA VAL A 3 -9.48 -2.15 6.55
C VAL A 3 -8.42 -2.40 5.50
N THR A 4 -7.66 -1.38 5.14
CA THR A 4 -6.52 -1.52 4.22
C THR A 4 -5.26 -1.76 5.03
N THR A 5 -4.44 -2.73 4.64
CA THR A 5 -3.21 -3.06 5.37
C THR A 5 -2.08 -2.06 5.08
N PHE A 6 -1.04 -2.13 5.90
CA PHE A 6 0.14 -1.28 5.89
C PHE A 6 0.84 -1.25 4.53
N MET A 7 1.30 -0.06 4.13
CA MET A 7 1.99 0.19 2.87
C MET A 7 3.48 0.46 3.13
N PRO A 8 4.40 -0.38 2.62
CA PRO A 8 5.83 -0.19 2.83
C PRO A 8 6.40 1.06 2.18
N HIS A 9 7.46 1.61 2.79
CA HIS A 9 8.35 2.57 2.15
C HIS A 9 9.41 1.85 1.31
N HIS A 10 10.03 2.58 0.38
CA HIS A 10 11.09 2.03 -0.50
C HIS A 10 12.40 2.82 -0.43
N PHE A 11 12.83 3.20 0.78
CA PHE A 11 14.12 3.83 0.97
C PHE A 11 15.28 2.84 0.69
N GLU A 12 16.23 3.26 -0.13
CA GLU A 12 17.49 2.61 -0.43
C GLU A 12 18.63 3.55 0.00
N GLY A 13 19.45 3.12 0.97
CA GLY A 13 20.53 3.95 1.51
C GLY A 13 19.99 5.13 2.34
N ASP A 14 20.68 6.27 2.25
CA ASP A 14 20.35 7.48 3.01
C ASP A 14 19.10 8.17 2.44
N TRP A 15 18.13 8.44 3.32
CA TRP A 15 16.84 9.03 2.96
C TRP A 15 16.93 10.43 2.32
N ASP A 16 18.00 11.18 2.62
CA ASP A 16 18.23 12.55 2.16
C ASP A 16 19.19 12.63 0.96
N LYS A 17 19.45 11.52 0.26
CA LYS A 17 20.32 11.49 -0.92
C LYS A 17 19.55 11.39 -2.23
N ALA A 18 20.17 11.86 -3.31
CA ALA A 18 19.68 11.58 -4.65
C ALA A 18 19.72 10.05 -4.86
N GLY A 19 18.57 9.48 -5.21
CA GLY A 19 18.44 8.03 -5.38
C GLY A 19 17.98 7.28 -4.13
N ALA A 20 17.31 7.95 -3.18
CA ALA A 20 16.76 7.28 -2.00
C ALA A 20 15.61 6.30 -2.33
N CYS A 21 14.94 6.40 -3.47
CA CYS A 21 14.06 5.35 -4.02
C CYS A 21 14.14 5.39 -5.56
N PRO A 22 15.21 4.85 -6.16
CA PRO A 22 15.57 5.12 -7.55
C PRO A 22 14.90 4.16 -8.55
N LYS A 23 14.20 3.14 -8.07
CA LYS A 23 13.62 2.10 -8.92
C LYS A 23 12.54 2.69 -9.81
N THR A 24 12.60 2.33 -11.09
CA THR A 24 11.66 2.77 -12.13
C THR A 24 10.84 1.60 -12.68
N LYS A 25 11.00 0.41 -12.09
CA LYS A 25 10.29 -0.81 -12.45
C LYS A 25 9.81 -1.54 -11.20
N PRO A 26 8.67 -2.24 -11.28
CA PRO A 26 8.22 -3.15 -10.24
C PRO A 26 9.26 -4.24 -9.95
N TYR A 27 9.22 -4.79 -8.74
CA TYR A 27 9.89 -6.05 -8.44
C TYR A 27 9.23 -7.19 -9.21
N ARG A 28 10.03 -8.20 -9.58
CA ARG A 28 9.51 -9.46 -10.12
C ARG A 28 8.95 -10.33 -8.99
N ASN A 29 8.11 -11.29 -9.37
CA ASN A 29 7.63 -12.29 -8.42
C ASN A 29 8.81 -13.02 -7.76
N GLY A 30 8.82 -13.07 -6.43
CA GLY A 30 9.88 -13.66 -5.62
C GLY A 30 11.16 -12.83 -5.51
N GLU A 31 11.22 -11.61 -6.06
CA GLU A 31 12.40 -10.73 -5.92
C GLU A 31 12.44 -10.04 -4.55
N LYS A 32 11.28 -9.85 -3.93
CA LYS A 32 11.15 -9.25 -2.60
C LYS A 32 10.03 -9.94 -1.82
N GLU A 33 10.27 -10.18 -0.54
CA GLU A 33 9.31 -10.79 0.38
C GLU A 33 8.93 -9.82 1.49
N VAL A 34 7.71 -9.98 2.01
CA VAL A 34 7.22 -9.19 3.14
C VAL A 34 7.92 -9.68 4.42
N GLU A 35 8.90 -8.90 4.89
CA GLU A 35 9.75 -9.25 6.03
C GLU A 35 9.87 -8.10 7.04
N GLY A 36 10.45 -8.40 8.21
CA GLY A 36 10.71 -7.43 9.28
C GLY A 36 9.46 -6.67 9.72
N MET A 37 9.60 -5.36 9.91
CA MET A 37 8.51 -4.48 10.35
C MET A 37 7.27 -4.56 9.44
N ASN A 38 7.44 -4.69 8.12
CA ASN A 38 6.30 -4.76 7.20
C ASN A 38 5.48 -6.03 7.44
N GLY A 39 6.16 -7.15 7.70
CA GLY A 39 5.52 -8.43 8.01
C GLY A 39 4.85 -8.42 9.38
N GLU A 40 5.49 -7.82 10.39
CA GLU A 40 4.91 -7.67 11.73
C GLU A 40 3.65 -6.80 11.70
N MET A 41 3.70 -5.64 11.04
CA MET A 41 2.55 -4.75 10.90
C MET A 41 1.39 -5.44 10.19
N ARG A 42 1.64 -6.05 9.02
CA ARG A 42 0.62 -6.79 8.28
C ARG A 42 0.01 -7.91 9.13
N LYS A 43 0.84 -8.67 9.85
CA LYS A 43 0.37 -9.76 10.71
C LYS A 43 -0.62 -9.24 11.76
N VAL A 44 -0.27 -8.18 12.48
CA VAL A 44 -1.13 -7.58 13.51
C VAL A 44 -2.43 -7.07 12.89
N GLU A 45 -2.37 -6.38 11.75
CA GLU A 45 -3.57 -5.88 11.07
C GLU A 45 -4.51 -7.02 10.64
N ILE A 46 -3.97 -8.11 10.10
CA ILE A 46 -4.77 -9.28 9.73
C ILE A 46 -5.40 -9.93 10.98
N GLU A 47 -4.63 -10.14 12.05
CA GLU A 47 -5.12 -10.75 13.29
C GLU A 47 -6.27 -9.93 13.89
N GLU A 48 -6.14 -8.60 13.95
CA GLU A 48 -7.18 -7.71 14.48
C GLU A 48 -8.43 -7.66 13.59
N VAL A 49 -8.27 -7.66 12.26
CA VAL A 49 -9.42 -7.69 11.35
C VAL A 49 -10.16 -9.03 11.45
N VAL A 50 -9.45 -10.15 11.58
CA VAL A 50 -10.07 -11.47 11.80
C VAL A 50 -10.83 -11.49 13.13
N ALA A 51 -10.24 -10.98 14.21
CA ALA A 51 -10.92 -10.89 15.50
C ALA A 51 -12.16 -9.98 15.44
N ALA A 52 -12.06 -8.85 14.73
CA ALA A 52 -13.18 -7.94 14.51
C ALA A 52 -14.29 -8.57 13.66
N LYS A 53 -13.95 -9.40 12.68
CA LYS A 53 -14.92 -10.12 11.84
C LYS A 53 -15.73 -11.12 12.67
N VAL A 54 -15.09 -11.87 13.58
CA VAL A 54 -15.80 -12.77 14.50
C VAL A 54 -16.76 -11.99 15.39
N LYS A 55 -16.28 -10.96 16.10
CA LYS A 55 -17.12 -10.14 16.98
C LYS A 55 -18.26 -9.42 16.22
N GLY A 56 -17.96 -8.91 15.04
CA GLY A 56 -18.94 -8.23 14.18
C GLY A 56 -20.05 -9.15 13.70
N SER A 57 -19.76 -10.44 13.50
CA SER A 57 -20.75 -11.47 13.14
C SER A 57 -21.65 -11.86 14.31
N GLU A 58 -21.13 -11.89 15.54
CA GLU A 58 -21.92 -12.15 16.76
C GLU A 58 -22.93 -11.03 17.02
N ASP A 59 -22.51 -9.78 16.83
CA ASP A 59 -23.34 -8.59 17.04
C ASP A 59 -24.26 -8.27 15.85
N GLY A 60 -24.01 -8.85 14.67
CA GLY A 60 -24.72 -8.60 13.41
C GLY A 60 -24.64 -7.16 12.87
N ARG A 61 -23.93 -6.26 13.56
CA ARG A 61 -23.91 -4.81 13.26
C ARG A 61 -22.86 -4.40 12.23
N PHE A 62 -21.75 -5.10 12.16
CA PHE A 62 -20.63 -4.73 11.31
C PHE A 62 -20.02 -5.94 10.62
N ARG A 63 -19.96 -5.89 9.28
CA ARG A 63 -19.12 -6.78 8.47
C ARG A 63 -17.73 -6.17 8.33
N PHE A 64 -16.70 -6.90 8.74
CA PHE A 64 -15.30 -6.53 8.54
C PHE A 64 -14.68 -7.39 7.44
N GLU A 65 -13.90 -6.78 6.57
CA GLU A 65 -13.00 -7.45 5.64
C GLU A 65 -11.68 -6.67 5.54
N VAL A 66 -10.67 -7.31 4.97
CA VAL A 66 -9.36 -6.71 4.72
C VAL A 66 -9.10 -6.52 3.23
N LEU A 67 -8.60 -5.34 2.87
CA LEU A 67 -7.93 -5.08 1.60
C LEU A 67 -6.42 -5.22 1.84
N ASP A 68 -5.92 -6.43 1.62
CA ASP A 68 -4.52 -6.78 1.87
C ASP A 68 -3.64 -6.36 0.69
N ILE A 69 -3.00 -5.20 0.85
CA ILE A 69 -2.18 -4.57 -0.19
C ILE A 69 -0.70 -4.52 0.16
N THR A 70 -0.29 -5.01 1.34
CA THR A 70 1.10 -4.82 1.80
C THR A 70 2.10 -5.43 0.84
N GLU A 71 1.84 -6.65 0.35
CA GLU A 71 2.69 -7.29 -0.66
C GLU A 71 2.56 -6.59 -2.02
N LEU A 72 1.35 -6.20 -2.43
CA LEU A 72 1.12 -5.47 -3.68
C LEU A 72 1.89 -4.14 -3.71
N ALA A 73 1.92 -3.42 -2.59
CA ALA A 73 2.66 -2.18 -2.40
C ALA A 73 4.16 -2.45 -2.36
N LEU A 74 4.62 -3.48 -1.64
CA LEU A 74 6.02 -3.87 -1.59
C LEU A 74 6.61 -4.14 -2.98
N LEU A 75 5.83 -4.70 -3.89
CA LEU A 75 6.29 -5.01 -5.25
C LEU A 75 6.38 -3.78 -6.17
N ARG A 76 5.98 -2.59 -5.70
CA ARG A 76 5.85 -1.38 -6.52
C ARG A 76 6.76 -0.21 -6.07
N PRO A 77 8.08 -0.41 -5.93
CA PRO A 77 9.00 0.68 -5.59
C PRO A 77 9.01 1.79 -6.66
N ASP A 78 8.57 1.47 -7.89
CA ASP A 78 8.41 2.39 -9.01
C ASP A 78 7.24 3.37 -8.88
N GLY A 79 6.37 3.16 -7.88
CA GLY A 79 5.18 3.98 -7.68
C GLY A 79 5.41 5.26 -6.89
N HIS A 80 6.61 5.48 -6.34
CA HIS A 80 6.90 6.63 -5.49
C HIS A 80 7.31 7.88 -6.28
N PRO A 81 6.95 9.09 -5.81
CA PRO A 81 7.39 10.33 -6.43
C PRO A 81 8.89 10.61 -6.21
N GLY A 82 9.48 10.10 -5.13
CA GLY A 82 10.88 10.35 -4.79
C GLY A 82 11.15 11.86 -4.73
N PRO A 83 12.14 12.39 -5.49
CA PRO A 83 12.41 13.82 -5.51
C PRO A 83 11.33 14.64 -6.26
N TYR A 84 10.49 13.99 -7.06
CA TYR A 84 9.50 14.63 -7.92
C TYR A 84 8.16 14.92 -7.23
N MET A 85 8.10 14.85 -5.89
CA MET A 85 7.00 15.42 -5.12
C MET A 85 6.85 16.92 -5.38
N ASN A 86 7.96 17.60 -5.72
CA ASN A 86 7.98 18.98 -6.19
C ASN A 86 8.31 19.05 -7.69
N SER A 87 7.81 20.09 -8.35
CA SER A 87 8.14 20.34 -9.77
C SER A 87 9.61 20.74 -9.93
N PHE A 88 10.26 20.18 -10.97
CA PHE A 88 11.65 20.47 -11.34
C PHE A 88 12.66 20.41 -10.17
N PRO A 89 12.74 19.28 -9.43
CA PRO A 89 13.53 19.20 -8.19
C PRO A 89 15.04 19.43 -8.38
N PHE A 90 15.51 19.39 -9.63
CA PHE A 90 16.91 19.56 -10.00
C PHE A 90 17.17 20.74 -10.92
N PHE A 91 16.25 21.72 -11.00
CA PHE A 91 16.44 22.91 -11.85
C PHE A 91 17.74 23.67 -11.53
N HIS A 92 18.14 23.69 -10.25
CA HIS A 92 19.40 24.28 -9.77
C HIS A 92 20.53 23.25 -9.58
N GLY A 93 20.44 22.10 -10.25
CA GLY A 93 21.35 20.96 -10.05
C GLY A 93 21.00 20.12 -8.82
N VAL A 94 21.72 19.01 -8.65
CA VAL A 94 21.54 18.08 -7.54
C VAL A 94 22.18 18.66 -6.28
N GLN A 95 21.37 18.83 -5.23
CA GLN A 95 21.80 19.33 -3.93
C GLN A 95 22.47 18.22 -3.10
N GLU A 96 23.26 18.60 -2.07
CA GLU A 96 23.88 17.63 -1.14
C GLU A 96 22.85 16.81 -0.36
N ARG A 97 21.71 17.46 -0.06
CA ARG A 97 20.52 16.85 0.53
C ARG A 97 19.34 17.02 -0.40
N VAL A 98 18.69 15.92 -0.72
CA VAL A 98 17.53 15.86 -1.61
C VAL A 98 16.35 15.39 -0.80
N GLN A 99 15.26 16.15 -0.82
CA GLN A 99 14.02 15.72 -0.22
C GLN A 99 13.42 14.63 -1.10
N ASN A 100 13.17 13.46 -0.53
CA ASN A 100 12.52 12.35 -1.21
C ASN A 100 11.24 11.98 -0.48
N ASP A 101 10.22 11.65 -1.26
CA ASP A 101 9.04 10.98 -0.76
C ASP A 101 8.97 9.56 -1.33
N CYS A 102 9.40 8.62 -0.50
CA CYS A 102 9.41 7.18 -0.78
C CYS A 102 8.35 6.44 0.05
N VAL A 103 7.30 7.16 0.49
CA VAL A 103 6.20 6.66 1.33
C VAL A 103 4.85 6.85 0.63
N HIS A 104 4.64 8.01 0.00
CA HIS A 104 3.43 8.29 -0.78
C HIS A 104 3.60 7.85 -2.25
N TRP A 105 2.52 7.94 -3.02
CA TRP A 105 2.44 7.32 -4.34
C TRP A 105 2.08 8.36 -5.40
N CYS A 106 2.69 8.23 -6.58
CA CYS A 106 2.31 8.97 -7.76
C CYS A 106 0.87 8.67 -8.17
N LEU A 107 0.21 9.67 -8.78
CA LEU A 107 -1.07 9.50 -9.47
C LEU A 107 -0.93 9.97 -10.93
N PRO A 108 -1.41 9.18 -11.92
CA PRO A 108 -1.92 7.81 -11.77
C PRO A 108 -0.81 6.82 -11.32
N GLY A 109 -1.18 5.74 -10.63
CA GLY A 109 -0.22 4.85 -10.01
C GLY A 109 -0.81 3.61 -9.32
N PRO A 110 -0.02 2.91 -8.48
CA PRO A 110 -0.43 1.65 -7.84
C PRO A 110 -1.73 1.74 -7.02
N ILE A 111 -2.00 2.91 -6.43
CA ILE A 111 -3.23 3.20 -5.69
C ILE A 111 -4.47 2.95 -6.56
N ASP A 112 -4.41 3.24 -7.87
CA ASP A 112 -5.54 3.06 -8.77
C ASP A 112 -5.92 1.57 -8.86
N THR A 113 -4.93 0.67 -8.95
CA THR A 113 -5.16 -0.78 -8.95
C THR A 113 -5.76 -1.28 -7.63
N TRP A 114 -5.32 -0.75 -6.49
CA TRP A 114 -5.90 -1.14 -5.19
C TRP A 114 -7.35 -0.66 -5.06
N ASN A 115 -7.66 0.52 -5.59
CA ASN A 115 -9.02 1.03 -5.67
C ASN A 115 -9.92 0.17 -6.58
N GLU A 116 -9.38 -0.37 -7.68
CA GLU A 116 -10.10 -1.34 -8.51
C GLU A 116 -10.41 -2.63 -7.74
N ILE A 117 -9.44 -3.17 -7.00
CA ILE A 117 -9.66 -4.36 -6.15
C ILE A 117 -10.74 -4.07 -5.09
N PHE A 118 -10.66 -2.92 -4.43
CA PHE A 118 -11.66 -2.49 -3.45
C PHE A 118 -13.06 -2.36 -4.06
N LEU A 119 -13.16 -1.79 -5.26
CA LEU A 119 -14.42 -1.68 -5.98
C LEU A 119 -15.02 -3.06 -6.27
N GLU A 120 -14.21 -4.03 -6.69
CA GLU A 120 -14.66 -5.40 -6.89
C GLU A 120 -15.10 -6.09 -5.59
N MET A 121 -14.46 -5.80 -4.45
CA MET A 121 -14.92 -6.26 -3.14
C MET A 121 -16.32 -5.73 -2.81
N ILE A 122 -16.56 -4.43 -3.03
CA ILE A 122 -17.88 -3.81 -2.78
C ILE A 122 -18.95 -4.42 -3.67
N LYS A 123 -18.66 -4.62 -4.97
CA LYS A 123 -19.62 -5.21 -5.92
C LYS A 123 -20.04 -6.61 -5.47
N LYS A 124 -19.07 -7.45 -5.08
CA LYS A 124 -19.34 -8.81 -4.57
C LYS A 124 -20.21 -8.79 -3.32
N TRP A 125 -19.97 -7.87 -2.38
CA TRP A 125 -20.84 -7.76 -1.21
C TRP A 125 -22.27 -7.38 -1.56
N GLY A 126 -22.45 -6.45 -2.51
CA GLY A 126 -23.78 -6.08 -2.99
C GLY A 126 -24.51 -7.25 -3.68
N GLU A 127 -23.79 -8.16 -4.33
CA GLU A 127 -24.34 -9.40 -4.87
C GLU A 127 -24.76 -10.39 -3.76
N GLU A 128 -23.89 -10.61 -2.79
CA GLU A 128 -24.15 -11.51 -1.65
C GLU A 128 -25.39 -11.07 -0.85
N THR A 129 -25.47 -9.78 -0.47
CA THR A 129 -26.63 -9.26 0.28
C THR A 129 -27.94 -9.41 -0.49
N ARG A 130 -27.94 -9.21 -1.81
CA ARG A 130 -29.15 -9.40 -2.65
C ARG A 130 -29.54 -10.86 -2.86
N SER A 131 -28.63 -11.80 -2.61
CA SER A 131 -28.90 -13.24 -2.74
C SER A 131 -29.41 -13.88 -1.46
N GLU A 132 -29.29 -13.17 -0.33
CA GLU A 132 -29.79 -13.58 0.99
C GLU A 132 -31.22 -13.05 1.28
N ASP A 133 -31.71 -12.11 0.46
CA ASP A 133 -33.09 -11.58 0.44
C ASP A 133 -34.03 -12.43 -0.44
#